data_AF-A0A1S9AGF3-F1
#
_entry.id   AF-A0A1S9AGF3-F1
#
_cell.length_a   1.000
_cell.length_b   1.000
_cell.length_c   1.000
_cell.angle_alpha   90.00
_cell.angle_beta   90.00
_cell.angle_gamma   90.00
#
_symmetry.space_group_name_H-M   'P 1'
#
loop_
_entity.id
_entity.type
_entity.pdbx_description
1 polymer ?
#
loop_
_entity_poly.entity_id
_entity_poly.type
_entity_poly.pdbx_seq_one_letter_code
_entity_poly.pdbx_strand_id
1 'polypeptide(L)'
;MNKVYPDAKSALAGIVADGQTIAVGGFGLCGIPEALIAALRDSGVKNLTAISNNAGVDGFGLGQLLETRQIKKMISSYVGENKEFARQFLAGELELEFTPQGTLAEKLRAGGAGIPAFYTKTGYGTIVADGKETREFDGEHYVLERSLVPDVSLVKAYMADKAGNLVFRKTARNFNPNVATAGKVCIVEVEKLVEIGEIDPDQVHTPSIFVHRIVHNPTPEKRIEQRTVRTN
;
A
#
# COMPACT_ATOMS: atom_id res chain seq x y z
N MET A 1 0.24 25.91 -0.66
CA MET A 1 1.08 25.05 -1.53
C MET A 1 0.13 24.20 -2.39
N ASN A 2 0.28 24.19 -3.71
CA ASN A 2 -0.60 23.39 -4.58
C ASN A 2 -0.11 21.93 -4.58
N LYS A 3 -0.98 21.00 -4.17
CA LYS A 3 -0.68 19.55 -4.14
C LYS A 3 -1.27 18.80 -5.34
N VAL A 4 -2.07 19.46 -6.19
CA VAL A 4 -2.80 18.81 -7.28
C VAL A 4 -1.94 18.74 -8.53
N TYR A 5 -1.82 17.53 -9.10
CA TYR A 5 -1.09 17.25 -10.33
C TYR A 5 -2.08 16.87 -11.44
N PRO A 6 -1.75 17.22 -12.70
CA PRO A 6 -2.66 16.98 -13.82
C PRO A 6 -2.82 15.48 -14.15
N ASP A 7 -1.81 14.66 -13.89
CA ASP A 7 -1.84 13.22 -14.16
C ASP A 7 -0.90 12.41 -13.24
N ALA A 8 -1.03 11.09 -13.28
CA ALA A 8 -0.21 10.17 -12.51
C ALA A 8 1.28 10.24 -12.90
N LYS A 9 1.59 10.43 -14.18
CA LYS A 9 2.98 10.50 -14.68
C LYS A 9 3.74 11.67 -14.06
N SER A 10 3.17 12.88 -14.13
CA SER A 10 3.74 14.09 -13.54
C SER A 10 3.77 14.03 -12.02
N ALA A 11 2.79 13.38 -11.39
CA ALA A 11 2.81 13.14 -9.94
C ALA A 11 3.96 12.23 -9.49
N LEU A 12 4.36 11.24 -10.29
CA LEU A 12 5.51 10.38 -9.97
C LEU A 12 6.86 10.95 -10.42
N ALA A 13 6.86 11.86 -11.39
CA ALA A 13 8.09 12.44 -11.94
C ALA A 13 8.96 13.11 -10.86
N GLY A 14 10.25 12.74 -10.88
CA GLY A 14 11.25 13.23 -9.91
C GLY A 14 11.11 12.64 -8.50
N ILE A 15 10.19 11.70 -8.26
CA ILE A 15 10.00 11.03 -6.96
C ILE A 15 10.43 9.58 -7.02
N VAL A 16 9.99 8.86 -8.06
CA VAL A 16 10.27 7.41 -8.20
C VAL A 16 11.65 7.17 -8.80
N ALA A 17 12.37 6.19 -8.25
CA ALA A 17 13.70 5.79 -8.69
C ALA A 17 13.95 4.29 -8.44
N ASP A 18 14.95 3.75 -9.13
CA ASP A 18 15.38 2.36 -8.94
C ASP A 18 15.79 2.08 -7.49
N GLY A 19 15.50 0.86 -7.02
CA GLY A 19 15.91 0.40 -5.70
C GLY A 19 15.09 0.94 -4.52
N GLN A 20 14.09 1.79 -4.77
CA GLN A 20 13.24 2.34 -3.72
C GLN A 20 12.34 1.30 -3.06
N THR A 21 12.01 1.56 -1.79
CA THR A 21 10.93 0.86 -1.11
C THR A 21 9.62 1.63 -1.34
N ILE A 22 8.64 0.97 -1.95
CA ILE A 22 7.33 1.53 -2.22
C ILE A 22 6.27 0.82 -1.39
N ALA A 23 5.30 1.56 -0.84
CA ALA A 23 4.12 0.97 -0.25
C ALA A 23 2.87 1.33 -1.04
N VAL A 24 2.00 0.35 -1.26
CA VAL A 24 0.80 0.51 -2.09
C VAL A 24 -0.41 0.06 -1.30
N GLY A 25 -1.36 0.99 -1.09
CA GLY A 25 -2.62 0.71 -0.44
C GLY A 25 -3.54 -0.19 -1.28
N GLY A 26 -4.58 -0.71 -0.63
CA GLY A 26 -5.54 -1.64 -1.23
C GLY A 26 -5.58 -3.01 -0.55
N PHE A 27 -6.58 -3.80 -0.94
CA PHE A 27 -6.78 -5.19 -0.52
C PHE A 27 -7.37 -5.96 -1.70
N GLY A 28 -6.67 -7.00 -2.20
CA GLY A 28 -6.96 -7.57 -3.50
C GLY A 28 -6.95 -6.48 -4.58
N LEU A 29 -8.10 -6.27 -5.23
CA LEU A 29 -8.30 -5.18 -6.22
C LEU A 29 -9.12 -3.99 -5.66
N CYS A 30 -9.49 -4.04 -4.38
CA CYS A 30 -10.33 -3.04 -3.74
C CYS A 30 -9.51 -1.91 -3.13
N GLY A 31 -9.71 -0.68 -3.63
CA GLY A 31 -9.01 0.51 -3.12
C GLY A 31 -7.53 0.54 -3.50
N ILE A 32 -7.18 0.05 -4.69
CA ILE A 32 -5.84 0.18 -5.26
C ILE A 32 -5.73 1.48 -6.09
N PRO A 33 -4.56 2.16 -6.11
CA PRO A 33 -4.35 3.34 -6.92
C PRO A 33 -3.94 2.96 -8.36
N GLU A 34 -4.91 2.49 -9.16
CA GLU A 34 -4.69 1.91 -10.49
C GLU A 34 -3.94 2.82 -11.47
N ALA A 35 -4.21 4.13 -11.48
CA ALA A 35 -3.53 5.06 -12.38
C ALA A 35 -2.09 5.33 -11.94
N LEU A 36 -1.84 5.38 -10.62
CA LEU A 36 -0.48 5.52 -10.08
C LEU A 36 0.35 4.24 -10.30
N ILE A 37 -0.26 3.06 -10.14
CA ILE A 37 0.40 1.78 -10.43
C ILE A 37 0.77 1.69 -11.91
N ALA A 38 -0.17 2.04 -12.81
CA ALA A 38 0.09 2.07 -14.25
C ALA A 38 1.23 3.04 -14.60
N ALA A 39 1.22 4.25 -14.05
CA ALA A 39 2.29 5.23 -14.28
C ALA A 39 3.64 4.77 -13.70
N LEU A 40 3.65 4.06 -12.57
CA LEU A 40 4.87 3.50 -11.99
C LEU A 40 5.42 2.37 -12.87
N ARG A 41 4.57 1.51 -13.42
CA ARG A 41 4.98 0.53 -14.44
C ARG A 41 5.61 1.26 -15.63
N ASP A 42 4.91 2.25 -16.18
CA ASP A 42 5.35 2.96 -17.39
C ASP A 42 6.63 3.79 -17.18
N SER A 43 6.96 4.13 -15.93
CA SER A 43 8.24 4.79 -15.58
C SER A 43 9.45 3.87 -15.77
N GLY A 44 9.26 2.55 -15.78
CA GLY A 44 10.31 1.56 -16.01
C GLY A 44 11.29 1.37 -14.85
N VAL A 45 11.09 2.04 -13.70
CA VAL A 45 11.98 1.90 -12.53
C VAL A 45 12.02 0.45 -12.03
N LYS A 46 13.20 -0.02 -11.64
CA LYS A 46 13.47 -1.43 -11.32
C LYS A 46 13.99 -1.62 -9.91
N ASN A 47 14.12 -2.88 -9.51
CA ASN A 47 14.66 -3.31 -8.23
C ASN A 47 13.86 -2.80 -7.02
N LEU A 48 12.56 -2.62 -7.18
CA LEU A 48 11.69 -2.10 -6.13
C LEU A 48 11.50 -3.13 -5.01
N THR A 49 11.46 -2.65 -3.77
CA THR A 49 10.87 -3.40 -2.66
C THR A 49 9.44 -2.92 -2.49
N ALA A 50 8.45 -3.75 -2.79
CA ALA A 50 7.05 -3.38 -2.73
C ALA A 50 6.38 -3.94 -1.46
N ILE A 51 5.74 -3.04 -0.71
CA ILE A 51 4.97 -3.34 0.50
C ILE A 51 3.49 -3.22 0.14
N SER A 52 2.77 -4.33 0.17
CA SER A 52 1.32 -4.33 0.00
C SER A 52 0.73 -5.61 0.55
N ASN A 53 -0.55 -5.57 0.94
CA ASN A 53 -1.23 -6.77 1.44
C ASN A 53 -1.18 -7.91 0.41
N ASN A 54 -1.41 -7.59 -0.87
CA ASN A 54 -1.40 -8.49 -2.01
C ASN A 54 -0.70 -7.83 -3.20
N ALA A 55 -0.40 -8.62 -4.24
CA ALA A 55 0.09 -8.08 -5.51
C ALA A 55 -1.03 -7.79 -6.54
N GLY A 56 -2.31 -7.90 -6.18
CA GLY A 56 -3.39 -7.91 -7.16
C GLY A 56 -3.40 -9.19 -7.99
N VAL A 57 -3.76 -9.11 -9.27
CA VAL A 57 -3.86 -10.26 -10.19
C VAL A 57 -2.98 -10.05 -11.42
N ASP A 58 -2.81 -11.07 -12.25
CA ASP A 58 -2.10 -10.93 -13.52
C ASP A 58 -2.74 -9.79 -14.36
N GLY A 59 -1.92 -8.89 -14.89
CA GLY A 59 -2.32 -7.73 -15.68
C GLY A 59 -3.01 -6.56 -14.92
N PHE A 60 -3.27 -6.66 -13.60
CA PHE A 60 -3.98 -5.60 -12.86
C PHE A 60 -3.51 -5.42 -11.42
N GLY A 61 -3.37 -4.17 -10.98
CA GLY A 61 -2.71 -3.84 -9.72
C GLY A 61 -1.20 -4.09 -9.80
N LEU A 62 -0.56 -4.46 -8.69
CA LEU A 62 0.89 -4.67 -8.65
C LEU A 62 1.38 -5.82 -9.56
N GLY A 63 0.50 -6.70 -10.02
CA GLY A 63 0.82 -7.75 -11.00
C GLY A 63 1.42 -7.19 -12.29
N GLN A 64 1.02 -5.97 -12.67
CA GLN A 64 1.60 -5.24 -13.81
C GLN A 64 3.12 -4.98 -13.66
N LEU A 65 3.60 -4.82 -12.42
CA LEU A 65 5.01 -4.59 -12.12
C LEU A 65 5.80 -5.91 -11.99
N LEU A 66 5.10 -7.02 -11.71
CA LEU A 66 5.71 -8.36 -11.74
C LEU A 66 6.00 -8.78 -13.18
N GLU A 67 5.04 -8.57 -14.09
CA GLU A 67 5.19 -8.88 -15.52
C GLU A 67 6.38 -8.15 -16.16
N THR A 68 6.62 -6.90 -15.75
CA THR A 68 7.74 -6.06 -16.22
C THR A 68 9.02 -6.25 -15.42
N ARG A 69 9.01 -7.15 -14.42
CA ARG A 69 10.13 -7.45 -13.51
C ARG A 69 10.70 -6.19 -12.83
N GLN A 70 9.82 -5.29 -12.41
CA GLN A 70 10.20 -4.07 -11.70
C GLN A 70 10.35 -4.29 -10.19
N ILE A 71 9.65 -5.30 -9.64
CA ILE A 71 9.71 -5.65 -8.22
C ILE A 71 10.78 -6.73 -8.01
N LYS A 72 11.75 -6.45 -7.13
CA LYS A 72 12.76 -7.42 -6.68
C LYS A 72 12.30 -8.14 -5.41
N LYS A 73 11.62 -7.43 -4.50
CA LYS A 73 11.18 -7.96 -3.22
C LYS A 73 9.74 -7.54 -2.93
N MET A 74 8.93 -8.48 -2.45
CA MET A 74 7.59 -8.23 -1.90
C MET A 74 7.59 -8.41 -0.39
N ILE A 75 7.00 -7.47 0.34
CA ILE A 75 6.63 -7.61 1.75
C ILE A 75 5.10 -7.67 1.80
N SER A 76 4.56 -8.87 1.98
CA SER A 76 3.12 -9.14 1.80
C SER A 76 2.59 -10.19 2.76
N SER A 77 1.28 -10.14 2.99
CA SER A 77 0.59 -11.10 3.87
C SER A 77 -0.04 -12.25 3.11
N TYR A 78 -0.32 -12.08 1.82
CA TYR A 78 -0.98 -13.09 1.02
C TYR A 78 -0.68 -12.91 -0.47
N VAL A 79 -0.23 -13.98 -1.11
CA VAL A 79 0.10 -13.99 -2.55
C VAL A 79 -1.16 -14.00 -3.42
N GLY A 80 -2.14 -14.83 -3.08
CA GLY A 80 -3.43 -14.93 -3.76
C GLY A 80 -3.39 -15.55 -5.15
N GLU A 81 -4.31 -15.09 -6.02
CA GLU A 81 -4.61 -15.58 -7.38
C GLU A 81 -3.63 -15.05 -8.46
N ASN A 82 -2.41 -14.68 -8.10
CA ASN A 82 -1.42 -14.14 -9.02
C ASN A 82 -0.43 -15.24 -9.45
N LYS A 83 -0.60 -15.77 -10.66
CA LYS A 83 0.21 -16.90 -11.14
C LYS A 83 1.65 -16.49 -11.38
N GLU A 84 1.88 -15.28 -11.89
CA GLU A 84 3.23 -14.79 -12.15
C GLU A 84 4.00 -14.57 -10.86
N PHE A 85 3.36 -14.08 -9.80
CA PHE A 85 3.95 -14.00 -8.46
C PHE A 85 4.42 -15.37 -8.00
N ALA A 86 3.52 -16.36 -7.99
CA ALA A 86 3.84 -17.70 -7.52
C ALA A 86 4.99 -18.31 -8.34
N ARG A 87 4.98 -18.13 -9.67
CA ARG A 87 6.04 -18.57 -10.57
C ARG A 87 7.39 -17.92 -10.24
N GLN A 88 7.44 -16.58 -10.13
CA GLN A 88 8.68 -15.84 -9.83
C GLN A 88 9.25 -16.20 -8.45
N PHE A 89 8.39 -16.35 -7.44
CA PHE A 89 8.80 -16.75 -6.10
C PHE A 89 9.40 -18.16 -6.10
N LEU A 90 8.73 -19.15 -6.71
CA LEU A 90 9.23 -20.52 -6.81
C LEU A 90 10.51 -20.64 -7.65
N ALA A 91 10.68 -19.75 -8.63
CA ALA A 91 11.90 -19.66 -9.44
C ALA A 91 13.05 -18.91 -8.76
N GLY A 92 12.83 -18.30 -7.59
CA GLY A 92 13.82 -17.46 -6.91
C GLY A 92 14.09 -16.11 -7.60
N GLU A 93 13.22 -15.70 -8.52
CA GLU A 93 13.29 -14.41 -9.24
C GLU A 93 12.75 -13.25 -8.38
N LEU A 94 11.84 -13.56 -7.45
CA LEU A 94 11.19 -12.60 -6.55
C LEU A 94 11.46 -12.99 -5.09
N GLU A 95 12.08 -12.08 -4.33
CA GLU A 95 12.22 -12.23 -2.88
C GLU A 95 10.87 -11.98 -2.19
N LEU A 96 10.48 -12.83 -1.23
CA LEU A 96 9.26 -12.66 -0.45
C LEU A 96 9.57 -12.61 1.05
N GLU A 97 9.18 -11.53 1.70
CA GLU A 97 9.07 -11.44 3.14
C GLU A 97 7.59 -11.61 3.53
N PHE A 98 7.24 -12.84 3.90
CA PHE A 98 5.88 -13.14 4.34
C PHE A 98 5.61 -12.53 5.72
N THR A 99 4.64 -11.62 5.80
CA THR A 99 4.32 -10.87 7.02
C THR A 99 2.84 -11.06 7.36
N PRO A 100 2.49 -11.60 8.54
CA PRO A 100 1.08 -11.72 8.95
C PRO A 100 0.33 -10.40 8.78
N GLN A 101 -0.90 -10.45 8.27
CA GLN A 101 -1.63 -9.25 7.85
C GLN A 101 -1.76 -8.19 8.96
N GLY A 102 -2.06 -8.60 10.18
CA GLY A 102 -2.13 -7.69 11.34
C GLY A 102 -0.78 -7.05 11.66
N THR A 103 0.30 -7.85 11.61
CA THR A 103 1.67 -7.36 11.77
C THR A 103 2.05 -6.39 10.65
N LEU A 104 1.70 -6.67 9.39
CA LEU A 104 1.98 -5.77 8.27
C LEU A 104 1.29 -4.41 8.44
N ALA A 105 0.02 -4.43 8.85
CA ALA A 105 -0.74 -3.21 9.13
C ALA A 105 -0.11 -2.40 10.27
N GLU A 106 0.29 -3.06 11.36
CA GLU A 106 0.90 -2.39 12.50
C GLU A 106 2.33 -1.91 12.21
N LYS A 107 3.13 -2.63 11.40
CA LYS A 107 4.44 -2.17 10.94
C LYS A 107 4.37 -0.84 10.19
N LEU A 108 3.38 -0.69 9.29
CA LEU A 108 3.15 0.57 8.58
C LEU A 108 2.65 1.66 9.53
N ARG A 109 1.66 1.34 10.38
CA ARG A 109 1.12 2.29 11.36
C ARG A 109 2.20 2.81 12.32
N ALA A 110 3.00 1.91 12.87
CA ALA A 110 4.12 2.21 13.75
C ALA A 110 5.19 3.05 13.03
N GLY A 111 5.49 2.74 11.77
CA GLY A 111 6.38 3.55 10.93
C GLY A 111 5.91 5.00 10.79
N GLY A 112 4.65 5.20 10.43
CA GLY A 112 4.06 6.54 10.34
C GLY A 112 3.91 7.27 11.68
N ALA A 113 3.91 6.54 12.79
CA ALA A 113 3.87 7.09 14.14
C ALA A 113 5.26 7.33 14.77
N GLY A 114 6.36 7.04 14.04
CA GLY A 114 7.72 7.19 14.56
C GLY A 114 8.12 6.13 15.60
N ILE A 115 7.41 5.01 15.68
CA ILE A 115 7.74 3.88 16.56
C ILE A 115 8.68 2.95 15.77
N PRO A 116 9.92 2.70 16.23
CA PRO A 116 10.90 1.94 15.44
C PRO A 116 10.64 0.43 15.43
N ALA A 117 10.05 -0.10 16.51
CA ALA A 117 9.68 -1.50 16.66
C ALA A 117 8.61 -1.67 17.75
N PHE A 118 7.88 -2.78 17.70
CA PHE A 118 6.86 -3.15 18.69
C PHE A 118 6.84 -4.67 18.87
N TYR A 119 6.29 -5.16 19.98
CA TYR A 119 6.10 -6.58 20.23
C TYR A 119 4.68 -7.02 19.84
N THR A 120 4.54 -8.19 19.22
CA THR A 120 3.26 -8.82 18.93
C THR A 120 3.31 -10.33 19.18
N LYS A 121 2.20 -10.91 19.65
CA LYS A 121 2.06 -12.37 19.84
C LYS A 121 2.02 -13.10 18.48
N THR A 122 1.59 -12.40 17.43
CA THR A 122 1.40 -12.97 16.09
C THR A 122 2.70 -13.50 15.51
N GLY A 123 2.76 -14.80 15.24
CA GLY A 123 3.89 -15.47 14.60
C GLY A 123 4.81 -16.20 15.56
N TYR A 124 4.70 -16.01 16.88
CA TYR A 124 5.47 -16.79 17.85
C TYR A 124 5.22 -18.30 17.67
N GLY A 125 6.29 -19.10 17.74
CA GLY A 125 6.23 -20.56 17.53
C GLY A 125 6.06 -20.99 16.06
N THR A 126 6.20 -20.06 15.10
CA THR A 126 6.14 -20.34 13.66
C THR A 126 7.39 -19.81 12.96
N ILE A 127 7.58 -20.19 11.69
CA ILE A 127 8.69 -19.69 10.83
C ILE A 127 8.76 -18.16 10.76
N VAL A 128 7.66 -17.45 11.00
CA VAL A 128 7.63 -15.97 11.01
C VAL A 128 8.48 -15.40 12.14
N ALA A 129 8.69 -16.13 13.23
CA ALA A 129 9.50 -15.69 14.37
C ALA A 129 10.99 -16.03 14.22
N ASP A 130 11.37 -16.83 13.22
CA ASP A 130 12.75 -17.30 13.07
C ASP A 130 13.72 -16.11 12.89
N GLY A 131 14.76 -16.08 13.72
CA GLY A 131 15.78 -15.03 13.71
C GLY A 131 15.34 -13.68 14.30
N LYS A 132 14.12 -13.56 14.85
CA LYS A 132 13.64 -12.33 15.50
C LYS A 132 13.84 -12.38 17.02
N GLU A 133 14.00 -11.21 17.64
CA GLU A 133 14.00 -11.12 19.11
C GLU A 133 12.62 -11.51 19.65
N THR A 134 12.60 -12.33 20.69
CA THR A 134 11.38 -12.68 21.42
C THR A 134 11.48 -12.26 22.87
N ARG A 135 10.36 -11.88 23.48
CA ARG A 135 10.29 -11.51 24.89
C ARG A 135 9.01 -12.02 25.53
N GLU A 136 9.10 -12.41 26.79
CA GLU A 136 7.94 -12.77 27.59
C GLU A 136 7.36 -11.53 28.28
N PHE A 137 6.04 -11.39 28.21
CA PHE A 137 5.26 -10.42 28.98
C PHE A 137 4.07 -11.16 29.57
N ASP A 138 3.91 -11.07 30.89
CA ASP A 138 2.76 -11.65 31.61
C ASP A 138 2.51 -13.14 31.33
N GLY A 139 3.59 -13.94 31.22
CA GLY A 139 3.51 -15.39 30.96
C GLY A 139 3.30 -15.78 29.49
N GLU A 140 3.32 -14.82 28.58
CA GLU A 140 3.10 -15.03 27.14
C GLU A 140 4.30 -14.52 26.33
N HIS A 141 4.69 -15.24 25.28
CA HIS A 141 5.80 -14.84 24.42
C HIS A 141 5.34 -14.01 23.22
N TYR A 142 6.13 -12.99 22.91
CA TYR A 142 5.91 -12.04 21.83
C TYR A 142 7.16 -11.94 20.95
N VAL A 143 6.96 -11.58 19.69
CA VAL A 143 8.00 -11.36 18.68
C VAL A 143 8.18 -9.86 18.47
N LEU A 144 9.42 -9.39 18.48
CA LEU A 144 9.77 -8.02 18.12
C LEU A 144 9.67 -7.84 16.60
N GLU A 145 8.86 -6.88 16.17
CA GLU A 145 8.68 -6.52 14.77
C GLU A 145 9.13 -5.08 14.52
N ARG A 146 9.98 -4.91 13.51
CA ARG A 146 10.43 -3.58 13.07
C ARG A 146 9.42 -2.94 12.15
N SER A 147 9.23 -1.64 12.32
CA SER A 147 8.33 -0.83 11.52
C SER A 147 8.80 -0.66 10.08
N LEU A 148 7.86 -0.31 9.19
CA LEU A 148 8.12 -0.08 7.78
C LEU A 148 7.93 1.40 7.44
N VAL A 149 8.95 2.00 6.83
CA VAL A 149 8.97 3.41 6.41
C VAL A 149 9.36 3.46 4.92
N PRO A 150 8.40 3.32 4.00
CA PRO A 150 8.66 3.35 2.56
C PRO A 150 9.14 4.73 2.10
N ASP A 151 9.93 4.76 1.02
CA ASP A 151 10.34 6.00 0.36
C ASP A 151 9.15 6.68 -0.31
N VAL A 152 8.28 5.88 -0.96
CA VAL A 152 7.09 6.37 -1.67
C VAL A 152 5.87 5.55 -1.29
N SER A 153 4.79 6.24 -0.96
CA SER A 153 3.47 5.66 -0.70
C SER A 153 2.50 6.02 -1.81
N LEU A 154 1.86 5.01 -2.40
CA LEU A 154 0.79 5.15 -3.39
C LEU A 154 -0.54 4.74 -2.77
N VAL A 155 -1.52 5.64 -2.78
CA VAL A 155 -2.75 5.50 -2.00
C VAL A 155 -3.97 5.82 -2.85
N LYS A 156 -5.05 5.07 -2.67
CA LYS A 156 -6.37 5.36 -3.24
C LYS A 156 -7.31 5.90 -2.18
N ALA A 157 -7.94 7.04 -2.46
CA ALA A 157 -9.06 7.55 -1.67
C ALA A 157 -10.31 7.75 -2.54
N TYR A 158 -11.46 7.88 -1.90
CA TYR A 158 -12.70 8.23 -2.60
C TYR A 158 -12.70 9.73 -2.93
N MET A 159 -12.35 10.56 -1.96
CA MET A 159 -12.37 12.01 -2.09
C MET A 159 -11.17 12.63 -1.39
N ALA A 160 -10.65 13.73 -1.96
CA ALA A 160 -9.73 14.63 -1.30
C ALA A 160 -10.14 16.07 -1.52
N ASP A 161 -9.90 16.94 -0.55
CA ASP A 161 -9.87 18.39 -0.79
C ASP A 161 -8.51 18.81 -1.37
N LYS A 162 -8.40 20.05 -1.88
CA LYS A 162 -7.13 20.58 -2.41
C LYS A 162 -6.03 20.73 -1.35
N ALA A 163 -6.35 20.70 -0.05
CA ALA A 163 -5.33 20.64 1.01
C ALA A 163 -4.76 19.23 1.17
N GLY A 164 -5.50 18.19 0.79
CA GLY A 164 -5.13 16.78 0.85
C GLY A 164 -5.82 16.00 1.96
N ASN A 165 -6.87 16.52 2.59
CA ASN A 165 -7.66 15.76 3.56
C ASN A 165 -8.42 14.65 2.83
N LEU A 166 -8.33 13.41 3.30
CA LEU A 166 -8.86 12.26 2.59
C LEU A 166 -10.11 11.68 3.24
N VAL A 167 -11.06 11.28 2.39
CA VAL A 167 -12.20 10.43 2.74
C VAL A 167 -12.13 9.15 1.91
N PHE A 168 -12.38 8.01 2.55
CA PHE A 168 -12.38 6.67 1.94
C PHE A 168 -13.78 6.11 1.99
N ARG A 169 -14.11 5.22 1.06
CA ARG A 169 -15.48 4.70 0.92
C ARG A 169 -15.53 3.20 1.14
N LYS A 170 -16.32 2.77 2.13
CA LYS A 170 -16.54 1.35 2.47
C LYS A 170 -15.21 0.63 2.77
N THR A 171 -15.08 -0.62 2.34
CA THR A 171 -13.91 -1.48 2.56
C THR A 171 -12.69 -1.09 1.71
N ALA A 172 -12.83 -0.14 0.77
CA ALA A 172 -11.69 0.41 0.02
C ALA A 172 -10.73 1.23 0.90
N ARG A 173 -11.08 1.50 2.17
CA ARG A 173 -10.19 2.14 3.14
C ARG A 173 -8.98 1.26 3.48
N ASN A 174 -9.21 0.00 3.87
CA ASN A 174 -8.19 -1.00 4.20
C ASN A 174 -6.81 -0.45 4.66
N PHE A 175 -5.73 -0.73 3.93
CA PHE A 175 -4.35 -0.33 4.24
C PHE A 175 -4.03 1.13 3.86
N ASN A 176 -4.89 1.80 3.09
CA ASN A 176 -4.60 3.12 2.54
C ASN A 176 -4.19 4.16 3.61
N PRO A 177 -4.87 4.31 4.76
CA PRO A 177 -4.42 5.22 5.82
C PRO A 177 -3.03 4.89 6.36
N ASN A 178 -2.73 3.62 6.64
CA ASN A 178 -1.44 3.21 7.21
C ASN A 178 -0.30 3.39 6.19
N VAL A 179 -0.57 3.13 4.91
CA VAL A 179 0.38 3.41 3.83
C VAL A 179 0.60 4.92 3.69
N ALA A 180 -0.45 5.74 3.77
CA ALA A 180 -0.35 7.19 3.66
C ALA A 180 0.55 7.80 4.74
N THR A 181 0.42 7.34 5.98
CA THR A 181 1.20 7.90 7.10
C THR A 181 2.64 7.40 7.16
N ALA A 182 2.94 6.20 6.64
CA ALA A 182 4.26 5.60 6.73
C ALA A 182 5.28 6.15 5.74
N GLY A 183 4.84 6.68 4.59
CA GLY A 183 5.73 7.06 3.49
C GLY A 183 6.40 8.41 3.66
N LYS A 184 7.67 8.50 3.26
CA LYS A 184 8.40 9.78 3.19
C LYS A 184 7.74 10.74 2.19
N VAL A 185 7.27 10.22 1.05
CA VAL A 185 6.45 10.93 0.08
C VAL A 185 5.19 10.13 -0.19
N CYS A 186 4.03 10.77 -0.10
CA CYS A 186 2.72 10.14 -0.28
C CYS A 186 1.96 10.78 -1.43
N ILE A 187 1.61 9.96 -2.42
CA ILE A 187 0.92 10.35 -3.64
C ILE A 187 -0.42 9.63 -3.65
N VAL A 188 -1.49 10.42 -3.70
CA VAL A 188 -2.86 9.91 -3.58
C VAL A 188 -3.60 10.04 -4.90
N GLU A 189 -4.36 9.01 -5.24
CA GLU A 189 -5.31 9.00 -6.35
C GLU A 189 -6.74 9.08 -5.79
N VAL A 190 -7.52 10.06 -6.24
CA VAL A 190 -8.89 10.31 -5.75
C VAL A 190 -9.91 10.32 -6.87
N GLU A 191 -11.14 9.91 -6.55
CA GLU A 191 -12.27 9.93 -7.50
C GLU A 191 -12.98 11.28 -7.52
N LYS A 192 -12.92 11.99 -6.40
CA LYS A 192 -13.49 13.32 -6.23
C LYS A 192 -12.44 14.25 -5.67
N LEU A 193 -12.16 15.32 -6.40
CA LEU A 193 -11.36 16.43 -5.91
C LEU A 193 -12.30 17.61 -5.61
N VAL A 194 -12.31 18.06 -4.36
CA VAL A 194 -13.21 19.11 -3.86
C VAL A 194 -12.42 20.32 -3.37
N GLU A 195 -13.08 21.46 -3.19
CA GLU A 195 -12.46 22.65 -2.65
C GLU A 195 -12.18 22.51 -1.14
N ILE A 196 -11.25 23.32 -0.63
CA ILE A 196 -10.95 23.38 0.81
C ILE A 196 -12.20 23.86 1.55
N GLY A 197 -12.62 23.10 2.57
CA GLY A 197 -13.81 23.38 3.37
C GLY A 197 -15.07 22.62 2.93
N GLU A 198 -15.05 21.93 1.78
CA GLU A 198 -16.18 21.08 1.35
C GLU A 198 -16.22 19.72 2.07
N ILE A 199 -15.11 19.32 2.70
CA ILE A 199 -15.06 18.16 3.59
C ILE A 199 -15.23 18.68 5.02
N ASP A 200 -16.29 18.23 5.68
CA ASP A 200 -16.48 18.47 7.12
C ASP A 200 -15.26 17.94 7.89
N PRO A 201 -14.63 18.76 8.76
CA PRO A 201 -13.44 18.35 9.51
C PRO A 201 -13.60 17.03 10.29
N ASP A 202 -14.77 16.75 10.86
CA ASP A 202 -15.04 15.51 11.62
C ASP A 202 -15.28 14.29 10.72
N GLN A 203 -15.37 14.49 9.40
CA GLN A 203 -15.49 13.41 8.40
C GLN A 203 -14.15 13.06 7.74
N VAL A 204 -13.06 13.77 8.08
CA VAL A 204 -11.71 13.50 7.55
C VAL A 204 -11.17 12.20 8.17
N HIS A 205 -10.80 11.23 7.33
CA HIS A 205 -10.19 9.99 7.81
C HIS A 205 -8.66 10.05 7.87
N THR A 206 -8.01 10.70 6.90
CA THR A 206 -6.57 10.91 6.89
C THR A 206 -6.30 12.39 6.66
N PRO A 207 -5.72 13.10 7.65
CA PRO A 207 -5.41 14.51 7.53
C PRO A 207 -4.41 14.82 6.41
N SER A 208 -4.57 16.00 5.84
CA SER A 208 -3.74 16.53 4.75
C SER A 208 -2.25 16.56 5.00
N ILE A 209 -1.79 16.56 6.25
CA ILE A 209 -0.37 16.58 6.60
C ILE A 209 0.41 15.39 6.01
N PHE A 210 -0.26 14.25 5.82
CA PHE A 210 0.37 13.05 5.27
C PHE A 210 0.40 13.02 3.74
N VAL A 211 -0.29 13.95 3.06
CA VAL A 211 -0.46 13.93 1.60
C VAL A 211 0.43 14.96 0.94
N HIS A 212 1.23 14.52 -0.03
CA HIS A 212 2.21 15.37 -0.72
C HIS A 212 1.77 15.73 -2.15
N ARG A 213 1.19 14.77 -2.89
CA ARG A 213 0.68 14.96 -4.26
C ARG A 213 -0.67 14.28 -4.43
N ILE A 214 -1.56 14.90 -5.20
CA ILE A 214 -2.93 14.45 -5.47
C ILE A 214 -3.14 14.33 -6.97
N VAL A 215 -3.70 13.20 -7.41
CA VAL A 215 -4.11 12.94 -8.79
C VAL A 215 -5.61 12.66 -8.80
N HIS A 216 -6.34 13.35 -9.68
CA HIS A 216 -7.76 13.14 -9.85
C HIS A 216 -8.02 12.10 -10.97
N ASN A 217 -8.51 10.92 -10.59
CA ASN A 217 -8.96 9.87 -11.49
C ASN A 217 -10.48 9.66 -11.27
N PRO A 218 -11.35 10.35 -12.03
CA PRO A 218 -12.80 10.34 -11.78
C PRO A 218 -13.49 9.03 -12.18
N THR A 219 -12.85 8.22 -13.04
CA THR A 219 -13.45 7.01 -13.61
C THR A 219 -12.52 5.80 -13.48
N PRO A 220 -12.16 5.39 -12.25
CA PRO A 220 -11.34 4.21 -12.05
C PRO A 220 -12.13 2.94 -12.42
N GLU A 221 -11.43 1.93 -12.96
CA GLU A 221 -11.98 0.68 -13.43
C GLU A 221 -12.61 -0.16 -12.30
N LYS A 222 -11.97 -0.23 -11.13
CA LYS A 222 -12.50 -0.91 -9.92
C LYS A 222 -12.98 -2.34 -10.17
N ARG A 223 -12.11 -3.19 -10.72
CA ARG A 223 -12.42 -4.60 -10.99
C ARG A 223 -12.92 -5.34 -9.75
N ILE A 224 -13.88 -6.24 -9.96
CA ILE A 224 -14.37 -7.18 -8.95
C ILE A 224 -13.79 -8.55 -9.29
N GLU A 225 -12.98 -9.09 -8.39
CA GLU A 225 -12.32 -10.38 -8.57
C GLU A 225 -13.33 -11.54 -8.60
N GLN A 226 -14.25 -11.57 -7.63
CA GLN A 226 -15.32 -12.56 -7.56
C GLN A 226 -16.66 -11.86 -7.36
N ARG A 227 -17.51 -11.88 -8.39
CA ARG A 227 -18.84 -11.25 -8.34
C ARG A 227 -19.87 -12.23 -7.81
N THR A 228 -20.09 -12.19 -6.49
CA THR A 228 -21.12 -13.00 -5.83
C THR A 228 -22.39 -12.19 -5.62
N VAL A 229 -23.52 -12.70 -6.11
CA VAL A 229 -24.86 -12.09 -5.93
C VAL A 229 -25.81 -13.14 -5.35
N ARG A 230 -26.86 -12.71 -4.64
CA ARG A 230 -27.93 -13.62 -4.21
C ARG A 230 -28.64 -14.16 -5.46
N THR A 231 -28.88 -15.47 -5.52
CA THR A 231 -29.82 -16.03 -6.50
C THR A 231 -31.22 -15.53 -6.17
N ASN A 232 -31.87 -14.90 -7.16
CA ASN A 232 -33.26 -14.43 -7.06
C ASN A 232 -34.22 -15.59 -6.77
#